data_AF-A0A2G9TZT0-F1
#
_entry.id   AF-A0A2G9TZT0-F1
#
_cell.length_a   1.000
_cell.length_b   1.000
_cell.length_c   1.000
_cell.angle_alpha   90.00
_cell.angle_beta   90.00
_cell.angle_gamma   90.00
#
_symmetry.space_group_name_H-M   'P 1'
#
loop_
_entity.id
_entity.type
_entity.pdbx_description
1 polymer ?
#
loop_
_entity_poly.entity_id
_entity_poly.type
_entity_poly.pdbx_seq_one_letter_code
_entity_poly.pdbx_strand_id
1 'polypeptide(L)'
;TILLPTMVAEHGAKTGVKLTKKIIKKPIDPRVDEIQRYRPGMLSQMWSMEPSIFGLMQLGQNLSASFAYLCEDLISDDALLKQLADEKFDVGIAEAFSICGLGIFEALKIPSSISTFSGVHLDVISTSIGEPITPSYVPGKLHD
;
A
#
# COMPACT_ATOMS: atom_id res chain seq x y z
N THR A 1 -15.14 -10.93 -1.33
CA THR A 1 -14.21 -10.82 -2.47
C THR A 1 -12.98 -10.06 -2.03
N ILE A 2 -11.79 -10.40 -2.54
CA ILE A 2 -10.55 -9.65 -2.26
C ILE A 2 -9.97 -9.14 -3.59
N LEU A 3 -9.72 -7.84 -3.66
CA LEU A 3 -8.90 -7.23 -4.70
C LEU A 3 -7.44 -7.20 -4.22
N LEU A 4 -6.54 -7.76 -5.01
CA LEU A 4 -5.12 -7.87 -4.71
C LEU A 4 -4.30 -7.20 -5.83
N PRO A 5 -3.96 -5.91 -5.70
CA PRO A 5 -3.07 -5.24 -6.62
C PRO A 5 -1.61 -5.67 -6.37
N THR A 6 -0.89 -5.98 -7.44
CA THR A 6 0.51 -6.39 -7.35
C THR A 6 1.42 -5.16 -7.38
N MET A 7 2.06 -4.84 -6.26
CA MET A 7 3.10 -3.79 -6.20
C MET A 7 4.52 -4.32 -6.38
N VAL A 8 4.72 -5.61 -6.10
CA VAL A 8 6.04 -6.26 -6.17
C VAL A 8 5.87 -7.54 -6.97
N ALA A 9 6.55 -7.63 -8.12
CA ALA A 9 6.43 -8.75 -9.04
C ALA A 9 6.67 -10.12 -8.36
N GLU A 10 7.65 -10.21 -7.45
CA GLU A 10 8.00 -11.40 -6.67
C GLU A 10 6.83 -11.93 -5.80
N HIS A 11 5.82 -11.11 -5.53
CA HIS A 11 4.69 -11.44 -4.66
C HIS A 11 3.37 -11.61 -5.43
N GLY A 12 3.31 -11.38 -6.74
CA GLY A 12 2.05 -11.46 -7.51
C GLY A 12 1.37 -12.84 -7.48
N ALA A 13 2.14 -13.91 -7.28
CA ALA A 13 1.58 -15.25 -7.10
C ALA A 13 0.99 -15.47 -5.69
N LYS A 14 1.53 -14.80 -4.67
CA LYS A 14 1.18 -15.01 -3.25
C LYS A 14 -0.15 -14.31 -2.93
N THR A 15 -1.05 -15.01 -2.24
CA THR A 15 -2.34 -14.45 -1.83
C THR A 15 -2.49 -14.33 -0.32
N GLY A 16 -1.77 -15.14 0.47
CA GLY A 16 -1.84 -15.15 1.94
C GLY A 16 -3.17 -15.67 2.53
N VAL A 17 -4.20 -15.89 1.71
CA VAL A 17 -5.56 -16.26 2.15
C VAL A 17 -5.88 -17.72 1.83
N LYS A 18 -6.57 -18.39 2.77
CA LYS A 18 -7.02 -19.79 2.64
C LYS A 18 -8.52 -19.94 2.44
N LEU A 19 -9.33 -19.04 3.01
CA LEU A 19 -10.79 -19.16 3.04
C LEU A 19 -11.48 -18.38 1.90
N THR A 20 -10.81 -17.36 1.37
CA THR A 20 -11.38 -16.49 0.33
C THR A 20 -11.45 -17.20 -1.01
N LYS A 21 -12.66 -17.36 -1.55
CA LYS A 21 -12.89 -18.03 -2.84
C LYS A 21 -12.73 -17.10 -4.05
N LYS A 22 -13.19 -15.85 -3.94
CA LYS A 22 -13.14 -14.86 -5.02
C LYS A 22 -12.00 -13.87 -4.78
N ILE A 23 -10.93 -14.03 -5.56
CA ILE A 23 -9.73 -13.21 -5.53
C ILE A 23 -9.55 -12.58 -6.92
N ILE A 24 -9.52 -11.27 -6.97
CA ILE A 24 -9.25 -10.48 -8.18
C ILE A 24 -7.80 -10.02 -8.08
N LYS A 25 -6.92 -10.57 -8.91
CA LYS A 25 -5.52 -10.14 -8.97
C LYS A 25 -5.37 -9.09 -10.06
N LYS A 26 -4.89 -7.91 -9.70
CA LYS A 26 -4.47 -6.90 -10.68
C LYS A 26 -2.95 -7.04 -10.88
N PRO A 27 -2.46 -7.19 -12.12
CA PRO A 27 -1.03 -7.23 -12.40
C PRO A 27 -0.37 -5.90 -12.03
N ILE A 28 0.96 -5.90 -11.99
CA ILE A 28 1.72 -4.68 -11.69
C ILE A 28 1.60 -3.68 -12.85
N ASP A 29 1.41 -2.40 -12.51
CA ASP A 29 1.49 -1.32 -13.50
C ASP A 29 2.94 -1.21 -14.02
N PRO A 30 3.16 -1.13 -15.35
CA PRO A 30 4.50 -1.04 -15.94
C PRO A 30 5.37 0.10 -15.38
N ARG A 31 4.75 1.24 -15.02
CA ARG A 31 5.41 2.41 -14.42
C ARG A 31 5.91 2.10 -13.02
N VAL A 32 5.12 1.33 -12.26
CA VAL A 32 5.52 0.85 -10.93
C VAL A 32 6.63 -0.18 -11.06
N ASP A 33 6.52 -1.12 -12.01
CA ASP A 33 7.56 -2.12 -12.26
C ASP A 33 8.93 -1.49 -12.60
N GLU A 34 8.92 -0.42 -13.41
CA GLU A 34 10.14 0.34 -13.72
C GLU A 34 10.78 0.97 -12.48
N ILE A 35 9.99 1.63 -11.63
CA ILE A 35 10.48 2.21 -10.37
C ILE A 35 11.03 1.11 -9.44
N GLN A 36 10.35 -0.04 -9.41
CA GLN A 36 10.69 -1.17 -8.54
C GLN A 36 11.85 -2.02 -9.07
N ARG A 37 12.31 -1.80 -10.30
CA ARG A 37 13.36 -2.59 -10.97
C ARG A 37 14.64 -2.73 -10.15
N TYR A 38 15.06 -1.65 -9.49
CA TYR A 38 16.28 -1.61 -8.69
C TYR A 38 16.04 -1.87 -7.19
N ARG A 39 14.77 -2.03 -6.76
CA ARG A 39 14.40 -2.24 -5.36
C ARG A 39 15.16 -3.40 -4.70
N PRO A 40 15.27 -4.62 -5.29
CA PRO A 40 15.92 -5.74 -4.62
C PRO A 40 17.40 -5.45 -4.30
N GLY A 41 18.13 -4.87 -5.25
CA GLY A 41 19.53 -4.48 -5.06
C GLY A 41 19.69 -3.41 -3.99
N MET A 42 18.85 -2.36 -4.04
CA MET A 42 18.82 -1.31 -3.02
C MET A 42 18.52 -1.87 -1.63
N LEU A 43 17.49 -2.70 -1.48
CA LEU A 43 17.12 -3.30 -0.19
C LEU A 43 18.21 -4.21 0.36
N SER A 44 18.96 -4.92 -0.49
CA SER A 44 20.06 -5.78 -0.04
C SER A 44 21.20 -5.01 0.64
N GLN A 45 21.37 -3.73 0.30
CA GLN A 45 22.43 -2.87 0.83
C GLN A 45 21.91 -1.84 1.85
N MET A 46 20.61 -1.83 2.13
CA MET A 46 19.96 -0.77 2.91
C MET A 46 20.59 -0.54 4.29
N TRP A 47 21.08 -1.60 4.93
CA TRP A 47 21.72 -1.55 6.26
C TRP A 47 23.14 -0.98 6.25
N SER A 48 23.79 -0.96 5.10
CA SER A 48 25.17 -0.47 4.94
C SER A 48 25.25 0.82 4.13
N MET A 49 24.12 1.28 3.58
CA MET A 49 24.02 2.56 2.88
C MET A 49 24.15 3.71 3.88
N GLU A 50 24.99 4.69 3.53
CA GLU A 50 25.03 5.95 4.24
C GLU A 50 23.78 6.79 3.91
N PRO A 51 23.12 7.39 4.92
CA PRO A 51 21.95 8.22 4.67
C PRO A 51 22.34 9.48 3.89
N SER A 52 21.69 9.69 2.75
CA SER A 52 21.81 10.89 1.92
C SER A 52 20.46 11.58 1.82
N ILE A 53 20.39 12.88 2.11
CA ILE A 53 19.13 13.66 2.02
C ILE A 53 18.52 13.52 0.62
N PHE A 54 19.34 13.63 -0.44
CA PHE A 54 18.87 13.45 -1.81
C PHE A 54 18.37 12.02 -2.07
N GLY A 55 19.05 11.02 -1.52
CA GLY A 55 18.62 9.62 -1.63
C GLY A 55 17.28 9.36 -0.92
N LEU A 56 17.10 9.92 0.28
CA LEU A 56 15.85 9.83 1.04
C LEU A 56 14.71 10.55 0.33
N MET A 57 14.96 11.74 -0.23
CA MET A 57 13.99 12.47 -1.04
C MET A 57 13.58 11.66 -2.28
N GLN A 58 14.55 11.08 -3.01
CA GLN A 58 14.27 10.26 -4.18
C GLN A 58 13.46 9.02 -3.82
N LEU A 59 13.78 8.34 -2.71
CA LEU A 59 13.02 7.20 -2.22
C LEU A 59 11.57 7.58 -1.91
N GLY A 60 11.37 8.72 -1.22
CA GLY A 60 10.03 9.25 -0.92
C GLY A 60 9.24 9.58 -2.19
N GLN A 61 9.86 10.23 -3.18
CA GLN A 61 9.23 10.53 -4.46
C GLN A 61 8.85 9.25 -5.23
N ASN A 62 9.75 8.27 -5.30
CA ASN A 62 9.50 6.99 -5.96
C ASN A 62 8.36 6.22 -5.27
N LEU A 63 8.31 6.23 -3.94
CA LEU A 63 7.25 5.59 -3.17
C LEU A 63 5.90 6.27 -3.43
N SER A 64 5.87 7.61 -3.38
CA SER A 64 4.67 8.40 -3.66
C SER A 64 4.16 8.17 -5.09
N ALA A 65 5.05 8.21 -6.09
CA ALA A 65 4.70 7.94 -7.48
C ALA A 65 4.18 6.50 -7.67
N SER A 66 4.80 5.51 -7.02
CA SER A 66 4.35 4.11 -7.10
C SER A 66 2.91 3.95 -6.61
N PHE A 67 2.56 4.58 -5.47
CA PHE A 67 1.20 4.56 -4.96
C PHE A 67 0.22 5.32 -5.85
N ALA A 68 0.62 6.49 -6.37
CA ALA A 68 -0.22 7.26 -7.28
C ALA A 68 -0.56 6.46 -8.55
N TYR A 69 0.44 5.85 -9.20
CA TYR A 69 0.23 5.03 -10.39
C TYR A 69 -0.62 3.79 -10.10
N LEU A 70 -0.40 3.13 -8.96
CA LEU A 70 -1.27 2.01 -8.55
C LEU A 70 -2.73 2.47 -8.39
N CYS A 71 -2.97 3.59 -7.70
CA CYS A 71 -4.32 4.11 -7.52
C CYS A 71 -4.96 4.48 -8.86
N GLU A 72 -4.20 5.13 -9.75
CA GLU A 72 -4.67 5.50 -11.09
C GLU A 72 -5.05 4.27 -11.92
N ASP A 73 -4.21 3.23 -11.95
CA ASP A 73 -4.47 1.99 -12.69
C ASP A 73 -5.69 1.22 -12.15
N LEU A 74 -5.95 1.29 -10.85
CA LEU A 74 -7.14 0.67 -10.25
C LEU A 74 -8.43 1.47 -10.49
N ILE A 75 -8.36 2.80 -10.37
CA ILE A 75 -9.54 3.67 -10.49
C ILE A 75 -9.94 3.89 -11.95
N SER A 76 -8.98 3.88 -12.88
CA SER A 76 -9.26 4.03 -14.32
C SER A 76 -9.72 2.73 -15.01
N ASP A 77 -9.69 1.59 -14.31
CA ASP A 77 -10.15 0.30 -14.83
C ASP A 77 -11.66 0.15 -14.66
N ASP A 78 -12.42 0.67 -15.64
CA ASP A 78 -13.88 0.60 -15.66
C ASP A 78 -14.43 -0.84 -15.58
N ALA A 79 -13.71 -1.81 -16.16
CA ALA A 79 -14.12 -3.20 -16.13
C ALA A 79 -14.00 -3.77 -14.71
N LEU A 80 -12.90 -3.46 -14.02
CA LEU A 80 -12.70 -3.80 -12.62
C LEU A 80 -13.75 -3.12 -11.73
N LEU A 81 -13.95 -1.82 -11.87
CA LEU A 81 -14.92 -1.07 -11.06
C LEU A 81 -16.34 -1.61 -11.27
N LYS A 82 -16.72 -1.91 -12.51
CA LYS A 82 -18.01 -2.55 -12.81
C LYS A 82 -18.13 -3.93 -12.16
N GLN A 83 -17.10 -4.77 -12.29
CA GLN A 83 -17.07 -6.09 -11.65
C GLN A 83 -17.22 -6.00 -10.12
N LEU A 84 -16.64 -4.98 -9.49
CA LEU A 84 -16.77 -4.73 -8.05
C LEU A 84 -18.15 -4.15 -7.70
N ALA A 85 -18.71 -3.26 -8.52
CA ALA A 85 -20.04 -2.69 -8.32
C ALA A 85 -21.13 -3.77 -8.34
N ASP A 86 -21.03 -4.73 -9.27
CA ASP A 86 -21.99 -5.82 -9.45
C ASP A 86 -22.08 -6.76 -8.23
N GLU A 87 -21.06 -6.78 -7.37
CA GLU A 87 -21.04 -7.56 -6.14
C GLU A 87 -21.90 -6.97 -5.03
N LYS A 88 -22.24 -5.67 -5.10
CA LYS A 88 -23.10 -4.96 -4.13
C LYS A 88 -22.64 -5.14 -2.68
N PHE A 89 -21.40 -4.75 -2.40
CA PHE A 89 -20.83 -4.85 -1.05
C PHE A 89 -21.52 -3.94 -0.05
N ASP A 90 -21.85 -4.47 1.13
CA ASP A 90 -22.32 -3.67 2.27
C ASP A 90 -21.16 -3.07 3.09
N VAL A 91 -19.99 -3.70 3.06
CA VAL A 91 -18.80 -3.29 3.82
C VAL A 91 -17.54 -3.42 2.97
N GLY A 92 -16.72 -2.37 2.94
CA GLY A 92 -15.37 -2.36 2.37
C GLY A 92 -14.31 -2.36 3.46
N ILE A 93 -13.24 -3.14 3.30
CA ILE A 93 -12.07 -3.14 4.19
C ILE A 93 -10.83 -2.86 3.36
N ALA A 94 -10.08 -1.80 3.67
CA ALA A 94 -8.89 -1.41 2.92
C ALA A 94 -7.73 -1.03 3.84
N GLU A 95 -6.52 -1.30 3.36
CA GLU A 95 -5.29 -0.84 3.99
C GLU A 95 -5.12 0.68 3.83
N ALA A 96 -4.92 1.38 4.94
CA ALA A 96 -4.79 2.83 5.01
C ALA A 96 -3.54 3.34 4.30
N PHE A 97 -2.49 2.51 4.24
CA PHE A 97 -1.21 2.89 3.63
C PHE A 97 -1.32 3.09 2.11
N SER A 98 -2.08 2.25 1.41
CA SER A 98 -2.39 2.40 -0.02
C SER A 98 -3.81 2.93 -0.17
N ILE A 99 -3.99 4.23 0.03
CA ILE A 99 -5.30 4.92 0.10
C ILE A 99 -6.29 4.59 -1.05
N CYS A 100 -5.81 4.03 -2.17
CA CYS A 100 -6.58 3.60 -3.33
C CYS A 100 -7.84 2.80 -2.99
N GLY A 101 -7.78 1.92 -1.99
CA GLY A 101 -8.93 1.10 -1.59
C GLY A 101 -10.11 1.95 -1.08
N LEU A 102 -9.83 3.02 -0.34
CA LEU A 102 -10.85 3.95 0.12
C LEU A 102 -11.46 4.76 -1.04
N GLY A 103 -10.64 5.14 -2.03
CA GLY A 103 -11.12 5.78 -3.25
C GLY A 103 -12.09 4.89 -4.06
N ILE A 104 -11.82 3.58 -4.12
CA ILE A 104 -12.73 2.60 -4.73
C ILE A 104 -14.05 2.53 -3.96
N PHE A 105 -14.02 2.54 -2.62
CA PHE A 105 -15.24 2.48 -1.81
C PHE A 105 -16.16 3.67 -2.07
N GLU A 106 -15.59 4.86 -2.18
CA GLU A 106 -16.30 6.09 -2.55
C GLU A 106 -16.90 5.98 -3.96
N ALA A 107 -16.10 5.57 -4.95
CA ALA A 107 -16.56 5.42 -6.33
C ALA A 107 -17.72 4.42 -6.48
N LEU A 108 -17.69 3.35 -5.68
CA LEU A 108 -18.71 2.30 -5.68
C LEU A 108 -19.88 2.57 -4.71
N LYS A 109 -19.83 3.66 -3.94
CA LYS A 109 -20.82 4.03 -2.90
C LYS A 109 -21.07 2.91 -1.89
N ILE A 110 -20.00 2.27 -1.42
CA ILE A 110 -20.09 1.23 -0.39
C ILE A 110 -20.52 1.90 0.92
N PRO A 111 -21.60 1.44 1.59
CA PRO A 111 -22.23 2.18 2.68
C PRO A 111 -21.42 2.18 3.98
N SER A 112 -20.52 1.20 4.17
CA SER A 112 -19.65 1.12 5.35
C SER A 112 -18.22 0.80 4.95
N SER A 113 -17.26 1.53 5.52
CA SER A 113 -15.82 1.33 5.26
C SER A 113 -15.04 1.13 6.55
N ILE A 114 -14.14 0.15 6.56
CA ILE A 114 -13.16 -0.08 7.63
C ILE A 114 -11.77 0.16 7.05
N SER A 115 -11.06 1.11 7.64
CA SER A 115 -9.64 1.34 7.36
C SER A 115 -8.82 0.46 8.30
N THR A 116 -7.88 -0.31 7.76
CA THR A 116 -6.93 -1.13 8.53
C THR A 116 -5.52 -0.62 8.31
N PHE A 117 -4.64 -0.80 9.29
CA PHE A 117 -3.23 -0.50 9.14
C PHE A 117 -2.40 -1.67 9.66
N SER A 118 -1.49 -2.19 8.83
CA SER A 118 -0.66 -3.35 9.21
C SER A 118 0.72 -2.97 9.79
N GLY A 119 1.09 -1.68 9.77
CA GLY A 119 2.34 -1.23 10.36
C GLY A 119 2.29 -1.23 11.88
N VAL A 120 3.42 -1.59 12.51
CA VAL A 120 3.59 -1.61 13.97
C VAL A 120 4.48 -0.46 14.44
N HIS A 121 4.29 -0.03 15.68
CA HIS A 121 5.13 0.95 16.39
C HIS A 121 5.34 2.29 15.67
N LEU A 122 4.37 2.72 14.86
CA LEU A 122 4.41 4.05 14.26
C LEU A 122 4.16 5.08 15.37
N ASP A 123 5.13 5.98 15.63
CA ASP A 123 5.11 6.93 16.76
C ASP A 123 3.75 7.62 16.98
N VAL A 124 3.13 8.09 15.89
CA VAL A 124 1.83 8.77 15.91
C VAL A 124 0.71 7.83 16.39
N ILE A 125 0.69 6.60 15.91
CA ILE A 125 -0.33 5.60 16.26
C ILE A 125 -0.10 5.11 17.70
N SER A 126 1.13 4.74 18.06
CA SER A 126 1.48 4.29 19.41
C SER A 126 1.14 5.35 20.46
N THR A 127 1.46 6.62 20.21
CA THR A 127 1.07 7.74 21.08
C THR A 127 -0.46 7.84 21.22
N SER A 128 -1.19 7.70 20.11
CA SER A 128 -2.65 7.84 20.09
C SER A 128 -3.37 6.74 20.87
N ILE A 129 -2.78 5.54 20.98
CA ILE A 129 -3.35 4.40 21.70
C ILE A 129 -2.74 4.20 23.11
N GLY A 130 -1.84 5.08 23.54
CA GLY A 130 -1.18 5.01 24.85
C GLY A 130 -0.09 3.94 24.96
N GLU A 131 0.44 3.46 23.84
CA GLU A 131 1.58 2.55 23.79
C GLU A 131 2.91 3.33 23.91
N PRO A 132 3.89 2.87 24.72
CA PRO A 132 5.18 3.51 24.80
C PRO A 132 5.95 3.44 23.47
N ILE A 133 6.51 4.57 23.04
CA ILE A 133 7.37 4.62 21.85
C ILE A 133 8.69 3.90 22.17
N THR A 134 9.01 2.88 21.37
CA THR A 134 10.25 2.12 21.57
C THR A 134 11.42 2.90 20.97
N PRO A 135 12.50 3.21 21.72
CA PRO A 135 13.65 3.95 21.19
C PRO A 135 14.33 3.28 19.99
N SER A 136 14.18 1.97 19.80
CA SER A 136 14.71 1.26 18.63
C SER A 136 13.93 1.53 17.33
N TYR A 137 12.76 2.17 17.40
CA TYR A 137 11.99 2.65 16.26
C TYR A 137 12.31 4.12 15.92
N VAL A 138 13.22 4.74 16.67
CA VAL A 138 13.66 6.14 16.55
C VAL A 138 15.04 6.16 15.87
N PRO A 139 15.28 7.04 14.86
CA PRO A 139 14.81 8.41 14.77
C PRO A 139 13.51 8.57 13.97
N GLY A 140 12.36 8.66 14.66
CA GLY A 140 11.08 9.06 14.08
C GLY A 140 10.87 10.59 14.06
N LYS A 141 11.74 11.34 14.75
CA LYS A 141 11.83 12.81 14.69
C LYS A 141 13.23 13.23 14.28
N LEU A 142 13.37 13.82 13.09
CA LEU A 142 14.27 14.96 12.96
C LEU A 142 13.66 16.04 13.85
N HIS A 143 14.29 16.27 14.98
CA HIS A 143 13.87 17.25 15.98
C HIS A 143 13.82 18.64 15.34
N ASP A 144 12.70 19.36 15.49
CA ASP A 144 12.72 20.83 15.55
C ASP A 144 13.38 21.28 16.85
#